data_AF-A0A812XED8-F1
#
_entry.id   AF-A0A812XED8-F1
#
_cell.length_a   1.000
_cell.length_b   1.000
_cell.length_c   1.000
_cell.angle_alpha   90.00
_cell.angle_beta   90.00
_cell.angle_gamma   90.00
#
_symmetry.space_group_name_H-M   'P 1'
#
loop_
_entity.id
_entity.type
_entity.pdbx_description
1 polymer ?
#
loop_
_entity_poly.entity_id
_entity_poly.type
_entity_poly.pdbx_seq_one_letter_code
_entity_poly.pdbx_strand_id
1 'polypeptide(L)'
;MVLLRELEMQGNKVADPTDFIRRAVEQAGGDEIDLPDGAGQTAVADRIQELNDAGTLASPIDAATVVHGLERLPEEDALGLLQEVADKGGSVKNPTAYIRFKLKARLAVLGVSPDAPVNAHTKILKRVEWLNDYGGLLEDIHYNDVAASLESVGLDAAMTILKELEDQSAGIENPTEFILRSARQTNSRNAAGDAVPRAATRAAPRAAAPTAEVASARARAEPVTPLQALNDFMDFLSKGPGKNQKVKLAEVAGAMEALGTKRAARILKEMQEKGLGLDDPVSYIKAAAQRHGFTAVKTEAAEPETPEDVDDVSRLTSRCKWLNQFAGLAQKISIDEVIGALYCLGVPQSMSILRGLQERGASVPDPTRYIKQAVQRANSSLAAGEDPSNHVKEEAEAEEAGHEEDPWAE
;
A
#
# COMPACT_ATOMS: atom_id res chain seq x y z
N MET A 1 8.16 50.21 -3.39
CA MET A 1 8.00 50.76 -2.02
C MET A 1 7.67 52.26 -2.01
N VAL A 2 8.31 53.10 -2.84
CA VAL A 2 8.02 54.56 -2.87
C VAL A 2 6.62 54.87 -3.44
N LEU A 3 6.21 54.19 -4.53
CA LEU A 3 4.90 54.39 -5.17
C LEU A 3 3.70 54.02 -4.28
N LEU A 4 3.85 53.00 -3.43
CA LEU A 4 2.79 52.57 -2.51
C LEU A 4 2.54 53.61 -1.39
N ARG A 5 3.61 54.29 -0.94
CA ARG A 5 3.53 55.37 0.06
C ARG A 5 2.83 56.61 -0.51
N GLU A 6 3.04 56.89 -1.80
CA GLU A 6 2.44 58.05 -2.48
C GLU A 6 0.95 57.83 -2.78
N LEU A 7 0.58 56.59 -3.10
CA LEU A 7 -0.82 56.19 -3.26
C LEU A 7 -1.59 56.20 -1.93
N GLU A 8 -0.93 55.82 -0.84
CA GLU A 8 -1.50 55.92 0.51
C GLU A 8 -1.75 57.38 0.92
N MET A 9 -0.89 58.32 0.52
CA MET A 9 -1.09 59.76 0.76
C MET A 9 -2.15 60.40 -0.16
N GLN A 10 -2.39 59.87 -1.36
CA GLN A 10 -3.33 60.42 -2.35
C GLN A 10 -4.64 59.62 -2.47
N GLY A 11 -4.85 58.60 -1.62
CA GLY A 11 -5.91 57.60 -1.74
C GLY A 11 -7.35 58.14 -1.84
N ASN A 12 -7.61 59.38 -1.43
CA ASN A 12 -8.93 60.01 -1.54
C ASN A 12 -9.16 60.78 -2.86
N LYS A 13 -8.14 60.89 -3.73
CA LYS A 13 -8.20 61.68 -4.98
C LYS A 13 -8.02 60.85 -6.25
N VAL A 14 -7.66 59.57 -6.11
CA VAL A 14 -7.40 58.68 -7.23
C VAL A 14 -8.58 57.72 -7.36
N ALA A 15 -9.37 57.89 -8.42
CA ALA A 15 -10.58 57.10 -8.66
C ALA A 15 -10.27 55.63 -9.02
N ASP A 16 -9.12 55.38 -9.66
CA ASP A 16 -8.61 54.03 -9.93
C ASP A 16 -7.11 53.94 -9.57
N PRO A 17 -6.78 53.32 -8.42
CA PRO A 17 -5.41 53.12 -7.96
C PRO A 17 -4.53 52.37 -8.96
N THR A 18 -5.12 51.47 -9.74
CA THR A 18 -4.41 50.53 -10.62
C THR A 18 -3.85 51.26 -11.84
N ASP A 19 -4.66 52.12 -12.45
CA ASP A 19 -4.26 52.95 -13.59
C ASP A 19 -3.23 54.03 -13.20
N PHE A 20 -3.31 54.54 -11.97
CA PHE A 20 -2.33 55.49 -11.46
C PHE A 20 -0.95 54.86 -11.29
N ILE A 21 -0.88 53.63 -10.75
CA ILE A 21 0.37 52.88 -10.62
C ILE A 21 0.94 52.59 -12.01
N ARG A 22 0.11 52.14 -12.96
CA ARG A 22 0.55 51.80 -14.32
C ARG A 22 1.21 53.00 -15.00
N ARG A 23 0.59 54.18 -14.97
CA ARG A 23 1.17 55.41 -15.56
C ARG A 23 2.42 55.90 -14.82
N ALA A 24 2.45 55.79 -13.49
CA ALA A 24 3.60 56.21 -12.70
C ALA A 24 4.84 55.32 -12.94
N VAL A 25 4.63 54.02 -13.19
CA VAL A 25 5.69 53.06 -13.57
C VAL A 25 6.20 53.34 -14.98
N GLU A 26 5.29 53.62 -15.92
CA GLU A 26 5.61 53.93 -17.32
C GLU A 26 6.39 55.24 -17.46
N GLN A 27 6.06 56.25 -16.65
CA GLN A 27 6.74 57.54 -16.64
C GLN A 27 8.11 57.51 -15.94
N ALA A 28 8.37 56.52 -15.09
CA ALA A 28 9.61 56.36 -14.35
C ALA A 28 10.72 55.63 -15.16
N GLY A 29 10.44 55.21 -16.40
CA GLY A 29 11.42 54.56 -17.26
C GLY A 29 11.99 53.27 -16.67
N GLY A 30 11.18 52.55 -15.90
CA GLY A 30 11.57 51.28 -15.29
C GLY A 30 11.84 50.24 -16.37
N ASP A 31 13.01 49.60 -16.27
CA ASP A 31 13.40 48.42 -17.04
C ASP A 31 12.19 47.46 -17.12
N GLU A 32 11.83 47.10 -18.34
CA GLU A 32 10.74 46.19 -18.65
C GLU A 32 11.05 44.85 -17.97
N ILE A 33 10.54 44.67 -16.74
CA ILE A 33 10.33 43.33 -16.23
C ILE A 33 9.25 42.79 -17.15
N ASP A 34 9.71 41.98 -18.09
CA ASP A 34 8.93 41.12 -18.97
C ASP A 34 8.10 40.18 -18.05
N LEU A 35 7.05 40.76 -17.47
CA LEU A 35 5.94 40.05 -16.88
C LEU A 35 5.31 39.34 -18.07
N PRO A 36 5.31 38.00 -18.12
CA PRO A 36 4.66 37.30 -19.21
C PRO A 36 3.17 37.61 -19.12
N ASP A 37 2.72 38.60 -19.88
CA ASP A 37 1.33 39.00 -20.10
C ASP A 37 0.65 37.99 -21.06
N GLY A 38 0.95 36.71 -20.88
CA GLY A 38 0.46 35.61 -21.67
C GLY A 38 -0.56 34.81 -20.89
N ALA A 39 -1.83 35.09 -21.13
CA ALA A 39 -2.83 34.05 -21.32
C ALA A 39 -2.45 33.18 -22.55
N GLY A 40 -1.23 32.66 -22.54
CA GLY A 40 -0.71 31.78 -23.57
C GLY A 40 -1.30 30.41 -23.29
N GLN A 41 -2.23 30.00 -24.15
CA GLN A 41 -2.50 28.59 -24.33
C GLN A 41 -1.14 27.89 -24.46
N THR A 42 -0.81 27.05 -23.48
CA THR A 42 0.33 26.15 -23.61
C THR A 42 0.00 25.16 -24.74
N ALA A 43 0.99 24.66 -25.48
CA ALA A 43 0.76 23.64 -26.52
C ALA A 43 -0.05 22.44 -25.98
N VAL A 44 0.05 22.19 -24.68
CA VAL A 44 -0.74 21.22 -23.92
C VAL A 44 -2.22 21.62 -23.82
N ALA A 45 -2.53 22.87 -23.50
CA ALA A 45 -3.90 23.39 -23.41
C ALA A 45 -4.61 23.38 -24.78
N ASP A 46 -3.91 23.80 -25.84
CA ASP A 46 -4.43 23.73 -27.21
C ASP A 46 -4.73 22.29 -27.61
N ARG A 47 -3.82 21.36 -27.30
CA ARG A 47 -4.02 19.94 -27.60
C ARG A 47 -5.21 19.34 -26.86
N ILE A 48 -5.44 19.72 -25.60
CA ILE A 48 -6.63 19.28 -24.84
C ILE A 48 -7.90 19.81 -25.50
N GLN A 49 -7.89 21.07 -25.95
CA GLN A 49 -9.03 21.67 -26.64
C GLN A 49 -9.31 20.96 -27.96
N GLU A 50 -8.30 20.69 -28.79
CA GLU A 50 -8.43 19.89 -30.01
C GLU A 50 -9.05 18.51 -29.75
N LEU A 51 -8.63 17.81 -28.68
CA LEU A 51 -9.16 16.49 -28.33
C LEU A 51 -10.61 16.53 -27.87
N ASN A 52 -11.00 17.59 -27.18
CA ASN A 52 -12.39 17.83 -26.80
C ASN A 52 -13.26 18.15 -28.01
N ASP A 53 -12.75 18.98 -28.93
CA ASP A 53 -13.45 19.39 -30.14
C ASP A 53 -13.57 18.25 -31.17
N ALA A 54 -12.60 17.32 -31.19
CA ALA A 54 -12.62 16.14 -32.05
C ALA A 54 -13.77 15.17 -31.73
N GLY A 55 -14.33 15.23 -30.51
CA GLY A 55 -15.48 14.41 -30.10
C GLY A 55 -15.22 12.91 -30.08
N THR A 56 -13.97 12.46 -30.11
CA THR A 56 -13.57 11.04 -30.13
C THR A 56 -13.51 10.41 -28.74
N LEU A 57 -13.57 11.23 -27.69
CA LEU A 57 -13.48 10.83 -26.29
C LEU A 57 -14.86 10.46 -25.72
N ALA A 58 -14.90 9.57 -24.73
CA ALA A 58 -16.14 9.19 -24.06
C ALA A 58 -16.76 10.34 -23.24
N SER A 59 -15.93 11.25 -22.74
CA SER A 59 -16.33 12.50 -22.08
C SER A 59 -15.27 13.58 -22.32
N PRO A 60 -15.60 14.87 -22.25
CA PRO A 60 -14.61 15.94 -22.40
C PRO A 60 -13.57 15.90 -21.28
N ILE A 61 -12.34 16.27 -21.62
CA ILE A 61 -11.23 16.47 -20.69
C ILE A 61 -11.40 17.83 -20.03
N ASP A 62 -11.55 17.84 -18.71
CA ASP A 62 -11.48 19.04 -17.89
C ASP A 62 -10.05 19.59 -17.82
N ALA A 63 -9.75 20.57 -18.66
CA ALA A 63 -8.45 21.22 -18.76
C ALA A 63 -8.00 21.86 -17.43
N ALA A 64 -8.93 22.44 -16.65
CA ALA A 64 -8.58 23.13 -15.41
C ALA A 64 -7.92 22.20 -14.38
N THR A 65 -8.28 20.92 -14.41
CA THR A 65 -7.77 19.93 -13.45
C THR A 65 -6.45 19.28 -13.87
N VAL A 66 -6.12 19.26 -15.17
CA VAL A 66 -4.97 18.50 -15.70
C VAL A 66 -3.83 19.39 -16.19
N VAL A 67 -4.11 20.62 -16.66
CA VAL A 67 -3.12 21.51 -17.28
C VAL A 67 -1.96 21.81 -16.34
N HIS A 68 -2.23 22.26 -15.11
CA HIS A 68 -1.18 22.54 -14.12
C HIS A 68 -0.32 21.33 -13.75
N GLY A 69 -0.87 20.13 -13.91
CA GLY A 69 -0.15 18.89 -13.69
C GLY A 69 0.75 18.56 -14.88
N LEU A 70 0.21 18.66 -16.09
CA LEU A 70 0.91 18.39 -17.35
C LEU A 70 2.05 19.39 -17.61
N GLU A 71 1.90 20.66 -17.21
CA GLU A 71 2.95 21.68 -17.31
C GLU A 71 4.20 21.38 -16.46
N ARG A 72 4.09 20.48 -15.48
CA ARG A 72 5.23 20.03 -14.67
C ARG A 72 6.01 18.90 -15.33
N LEU A 73 5.46 18.29 -16.38
CA LEU A 73 6.17 17.31 -17.19
C LEU A 73 6.94 18.00 -18.32
N PRO A 74 8.00 17.37 -18.83
CA PRO A 74 8.53 17.72 -20.14
C PRO A 74 7.40 17.69 -21.19
N GLU A 75 7.40 18.66 -22.09
CA GLU A 75 6.34 18.84 -23.10
C GLU A 75 6.11 17.57 -23.93
N GLU A 76 7.17 16.85 -24.30
CA GLU A 76 7.10 15.57 -25.02
C GLU A 76 6.31 14.50 -24.25
N ASP A 77 6.53 14.40 -22.93
CA ASP A 77 5.82 13.44 -22.07
C ASP A 77 4.34 13.83 -21.91
N ALA A 78 4.06 15.14 -21.77
CA ALA A 78 2.70 15.66 -21.66
C ALA A 78 1.89 15.41 -22.95
N LEU A 79 2.47 15.72 -24.11
CA LEU A 79 1.84 15.48 -25.41
C LEU A 79 1.73 13.99 -25.72
N GLY A 80 2.73 13.17 -25.37
CA GLY A 80 2.68 11.72 -25.52
C GLY A 80 1.56 11.08 -24.70
N LEU A 81 1.31 11.58 -23.49
CA LEU A 81 0.20 11.15 -22.64
C LEU A 81 -1.16 11.53 -23.23
N LEU A 82 -1.29 12.75 -23.77
CA LEU A 82 -2.51 13.17 -24.48
C LEU A 82 -2.75 12.35 -25.76
N GLN A 83 -1.68 11.98 -26.47
CA GLN A 83 -1.76 11.09 -27.63
C GLN A 83 -2.23 9.68 -27.24
N GLU A 84 -1.75 9.12 -26.12
CA GLU A 84 -2.22 7.82 -25.62
C GLU A 84 -3.74 7.84 -25.32
N VAL A 85 -4.27 8.96 -24.84
CA VAL A 85 -5.71 9.15 -24.63
C VAL A 85 -6.45 9.24 -25.95
N ALA A 86 -5.90 9.97 -26.92
CA ALA A 86 -6.46 10.07 -28.27
C ALA A 86 -6.55 8.71 -28.96
N ASP A 87 -5.49 7.90 -28.87
CA ASP A 87 -5.42 6.56 -29.48
C ASP A 87 -6.44 5.59 -28.87
N LYS A 88 -6.73 5.75 -27.57
CA LYS A 88 -7.75 4.94 -26.88
C LYS A 88 -9.17 5.47 -27.08
N GLY A 89 -9.31 6.76 -27.41
CA GLY A 89 -10.59 7.41 -27.71
C GLY A 89 -11.70 7.07 -26.71
N GLY A 90 -12.85 6.64 -27.23
CA GLY A 90 -14.02 6.25 -26.45
C GLY A 90 -13.84 5.02 -25.55
N SER A 91 -12.73 4.30 -25.62
CA SER A 91 -12.45 3.18 -24.70
C SER A 91 -12.16 3.66 -23.28
N VAL A 92 -11.76 4.93 -23.10
CA VAL A 92 -11.49 5.52 -21.78
C VAL A 92 -12.75 6.26 -21.32
N LYS A 93 -13.51 5.63 -20.41
CA LYS A 93 -14.77 6.19 -19.87
C LYS A 93 -14.61 7.59 -19.25
N ASN A 94 -13.47 7.88 -18.63
CA ASN A 94 -13.16 9.17 -18.04
C ASN A 94 -11.70 9.56 -18.36
N PRO A 95 -11.45 10.32 -19.44
CA PRO A 95 -10.10 10.69 -19.86
C PRO A 95 -9.42 11.64 -18.86
N THR A 96 -10.14 12.53 -18.16
CA THR A 96 -9.55 13.37 -17.10
C THR A 96 -8.97 12.54 -15.95
N ALA A 97 -9.70 11.53 -15.48
CA ALA A 97 -9.20 10.63 -14.43
C ALA A 97 -8.01 9.80 -14.92
N TYR A 98 -8.07 9.32 -16.15
CA TYR A 98 -6.98 8.58 -16.79
C TYR A 98 -5.69 9.40 -16.89
N ILE A 99 -5.81 10.65 -17.34
CA ILE A 99 -4.70 11.60 -17.44
C ILE A 99 -4.07 11.84 -16.08
N ARG A 100 -4.88 12.10 -15.03
CA ARG A 100 -4.38 12.30 -13.66
C ARG A 100 -3.63 11.07 -13.13
N PHE A 101 -4.11 9.87 -13.39
CA PHE A 101 -3.45 8.62 -12.98
C PHE A 101 -2.08 8.47 -13.66
N LYS A 102 -2.02 8.62 -14.99
CA LYS A 102 -0.77 8.50 -15.75
C LYS A 102 0.21 9.61 -15.42
N LEU A 103 -0.29 10.82 -15.23
CA LEU A 103 0.49 11.98 -14.81
C LEU A 103 1.16 11.71 -13.46
N LYS A 104 0.41 11.20 -12.46
CA LYS A 104 0.98 10.84 -11.15
C LYS A 104 2.10 9.81 -11.28
N ALA A 105 1.90 8.79 -12.11
CA ALA A 105 2.92 7.77 -12.37
C ALA A 105 4.17 8.34 -13.04
N ARG A 106 4.02 9.23 -14.03
CA ARG A 106 5.13 9.87 -14.75
C ARG A 106 5.93 10.83 -13.86
N LEU A 107 5.24 11.63 -13.06
CA LEU A 107 5.88 12.54 -12.09
C LEU A 107 6.67 11.77 -11.03
N ALA A 108 6.15 10.64 -10.55
CA ALA A 108 6.86 9.76 -9.62
C ALA A 108 8.16 9.19 -10.22
N VAL A 109 8.14 8.80 -11.51
CA VAL A 109 9.34 8.31 -12.22
C VAL A 109 10.40 9.39 -12.39
N LEU A 110 9.98 10.64 -12.64
CA LEU A 110 10.89 11.78 -12.81
C LEU A 110 11.48 12.30 -11.49
N GLY A 111 11.15 11.70 -10.34
CA GLY A 111 11.60 12.16 -9.03
C GLY A 111 11.03 13.54 -8.64
N VAL A 112 10.08 14.05 -9.44
CA VAL A 112 9.30 15.25 -9.13
C VAL A 112 8.15 14.78 -8.25
N SER A 113 8.43 14.64 -6.96
CA SER A 113 7.40 14.25 -5.99
C SER A 113 6.28 15.30 -6.01
N PRO A 114 5.03 14.92 -6.32
CA PRO A 114 3.90 15.83 -6.25
C PRO A 114 3.45 16.12 -4.81
N ASP A 115 4.21 15.70 -3.79
CA ASP A 115 3.94 16.01 -2.39
C ASP A 115 4.18 17.49 -2.07
N ALA A 116 3.19 18.32 -2.40
CA ALA A 116 2.63 19.11 -1.31
C ALA A 116 2.01 18.13 -0.32
N PRO A 117 2.19 18.30 1.01
CA PRO A 117 1.65 17.37 2.00
C PRO A 117 0.17 17.15 1.70
N VAL A 118 -0.19 15.94 1.26
CA VAL A 118 -1.58 15.62 0.99
C VAL A 118 -2.30 15.74 2.34
N ASN A 119 -3.00 16.86 2.51
CA ASN A 119 -3.70 17.22 3.73
C ASN A 119 -4.55 16.01 4.17
N ALA A 120 -4.55 15.71 5.47
CA ALA A 120 -5.33 14.61 6.05
C ALA A 120 -6.78 14.61 5.54
N HIS A 121 -7.34 15.81 5.38
CA HIS A 121 -8.64 16.07 4.76
C HIS A 121 -8.81 15.37 3.40
N THR A 122 -7.88 15.56 2.46
CA THR A 122 -7.94 15.00 1.11
C THR A 122 -7.80 13.47 1.10
N LYS A 123 -7.03 12.91 2.04
CA LYS A 123 -6.90 11.45 2.16
C LYS A 123 -8.19 10.82 2.67
N ILE A 124 -8.79 11.41 3.71
CA ILE A 124 -10.06 10.95 4.29
C ILE A 124 -11.18 11.07 3.25
N LEU A 125 -11.28 12.21 2.55
CA LEU A 125 -12.28 12.43 1.49
C LEU A 125 -12.21 11.36 0.41
N LYS A 126 -11.02 11.12 -0.17
CA LYS A 126 -10.84 10.09 -1.20
C LYS A 126 -11.20 8.68 -0.71
N ARG A 127 -10.93 8.40 0.56
CA ARG A 127 -11.26 7.10 1.15
C ARG A 127 -12.77 6.94 1.33
N VAL A 128 -13.47 7.99 1.74
CA VAL A 128 -14.94 8.00 1.86
C VAL A 128 -15.59 7.88 0.48
N GLU A 129 -15.13 8.64 -0.52
CA GLU A 129 -15.58 8.50 -1.91
C GLU A 129 -15.41 7.06 -2.41
N TRP A 130 -14.25 6.46 -2.17
CA TRP A 130 -14.00 5.07 -2.53
C TRP A 130 -14.94 4.09 -1.81
N LEU A 131 -15.26 4.33 -0.54
CA LEU A 131 -16.19 3.46 0.21
C LEU A 131 -17.63 3.57 -0.30
N ASN A 132 -18.06 4.74 -0.74
CA ASN A 132 -19.37 4.91 -1.37
C ASN A 132 -19.42 4.18 -2.73
N ASP A 133 -18.35 4.29 -3.53
CA ASP A 133 -18.31 3.67 -4.86
C ASP A 133 -18.08 2.15 -4.83
N TYR A 134 -17.28 1.65 -3.88
CA TYR A 134 -16.74 0.28 -3.91
C TYR A 134 -16.85 -0.48 -2.57
N GLY A 135 -17.22 0.19 -1.47
CA GLY A 135 -17.21 -0.40 -0.12
C GLY A 135 -18.38 -1.32 0.19
N GLY A 136 -19.31 -1.52 -0.75
CA GLY A 136 -20.48 -2.38 -0.55
C GLY A 136 -21.41 -1.91 0.58
N LEU A 137 -21.44 -0.60 0.83
CA LEU A 137 -22.27 0.00 1.87
C LEU A 137 -23.75 -0.06 1.49
N LEU A 138 -24.64 -0.21 2.48
CA LEU A 138 -26.08 -0.19 2.27
C LEU A 138 -26.60 1.22 1.91
N GLU A 139 -25.92 2.27 2.40
CA GLU A 139 -26.20 3.68 2.10
C GLU A 139 -24.87 4.42 1.90
N ASP A 140 -24.90 5.53 1.15
CA ASP A 140 -23.71 6.37 0.97
C ASP A 140 -23.37 7.18 2.23
N ILE A 141 -22.07 7.36 2.47
CA ILE A 141 -21.56 8.26 3.51
C ILE A 141 -21.57 9.69 2.97
N HIS A 142 -22.29 10.58 3.65
CA HIS A 142 -22.20 12.00 3.38
C HIS A 142 -20.96 12.59 4.06
N TYR A 143 -19.92 12.88 3.27
CA TYR A 143 -18.63 13.36 3.79
C TYR A 143 -18.76 14.58 4.71
N ASN A 144 -19.62 15.54 4.38
CA ASN A 144 -19.80 16.76 5.16
C ASN A 144 -20.27 16.50 6.60
N ASP A 145 -20.99 15.39 6.84
CA ASP A 145 -21.50 15.05 8.16
C ASP A 145 -20.43 14.41 9.05
N VAL A 146 -19.49 13.68 8.43
CA VAL A 146 -18.46 12.91 9.14
C VAL A 146 -17.09 13.60 9.18
N ALA A 147 -16.83 14.57 8.28
CA ALA A 147 -15.52 15.21 8.10
C ALA A 147 -14.95 15.77 9.40
N ALA A 148 -15.71 16.61 10.11
CA ALA A 148 -15.25 17.22 11.37
C ALA A 148 -14.94 16.16 12.45
N SER A 149 -15.71 15.08 12.50
CA SER A 149 -15.51 14.00 13.48
C SER A 149 -14.27 13.17 13.15
N LEU A 150 -14.08 12.82 11.88
CA LEU A 150 -12.91 12.07 11.40
C LEU A 150 -11.62 12.89 11.50
N GLU A 151 -11.67 14.20 11.24
CA GLU A 151 -10.52 15.08 11.42
C GLU A 151 -10.12 15.22 12.89
N SER A 152 -11.10 15.30 13.79
CA SER A 152 -10.84 15.46 15.23
C SER A 152 -10.09 14.27 15.86
N VAL A 153 -10.25 13.05 15.32
CA VAL A 153 -9.56 11.85 15.81
C VAL A 153 -8.15 11.69 15.22
N GLY A 154 -7.80 12.46 14.19
CA GLY A 154 -6.55 12.34 13.45
C GLY A 154 -6.60 11.31 12.31
N LEU A 155 -5.68 11.46 11.34
CA LEU A 155 -5.69 10.69 10.09
C LEU A 155 -5.66 9.17 10.31
N ASP A 156 -4.74 8.67 11.14
CA ASP A 156 -4.54 7.22 11.32
C ASP A 156 -5.75 6.55 11.97
N ALA A 157 -6.32 7.22 12.97
CA ALA A 157 -7.54 6.77 13.63
C ALA A 157 -8.75 6.83 12.68
N ALA A 158 -8.87 7.90 11.88
CA ALA A 158 -9.90 8.02 10.87
C ALA A 158 -9.82 6.87 9.84
N MET A 159 -8.62 6.57 9.32
CA MET A 159 -8.41 5.48 8.37
C MET A 159 -8.72 4.12 8.99
N THR A 160 -8.43 3.93 10.28
CA THR A 160 -8.78 2.72 11.02
C THR A 160 -10.30 2.56 11.14
N ILE A 161 -11.03 3.61 11.49
CA ILE A 161 -12.51 3.59 11.57
C ILE A 161 -13.13 3.27 10.21
N LEU A 162 -12.63 3.91 9.14
CA LEU A 162 -13.13 3.68 7.78
C LEU A 162 -12.84 2.25 7.29
N LYS A 163 -11.73 1.66 7.72
CA LYS A 163 -11.42 0.25 7.43
C LYS A 163 -12.32 -0.71 8.22
N GLU A 164 -12.59 -0.42 9.49
CA GLU A 164 -13.53 -1.23 10.29
C GLU A 164 -14.94 -1.20 9.71
N LEU A 165 -15.37 -0.04 9.17
CA LEU A 165 -16.62 0.08 8.44
C LEU A 165 -16.64 -0.80 7.18
N GLU A 166 -15.55 -0.83 6.40
CA GLU A 166 -15.42 -1.69 5.21
C GLU A 166 -15.59 -3.16 5.58
N ASP A 167 -14.88 -3.60 6.62
CA ASP A 167 -14.89 -4.98 7.10
C ASP A 167 -16.29 -5.42 7.61
N GLN A 168 -17.12 -4.46 8.05
CA GLN A 168 -18.47 -4.68 8.62
C GLN A 168 -19.61 -4.18 7.71
N SER A 169 -19.30 -3.77 6.48
CA SER A 169 -20.21 -3.09 5.54
C SER A 169 -21.55 -3.81 5.35
N ALA A 170 -21.52 -5.14 5.21
CA ALA A 170 -22.70 -5.97 4.97
C ALA A 170 -23.73 -6.00 6.12
N GLY A 171 -23.36 -5.56 7.33
CA GLY A 171 -24.22 -5.59 8.51
C GLY A 171 -24.63 -4.21 9.03
N ILE A 172 -24.19 -3.12 8.39
CA ILE A 172 -24.36 -1.75 8.89
C ILE A 172 -25.39 -1.03 8.01
N GLU A 173 -26.60 -0.85 8.57
CA GLU A 173 -27.69 -0.14 7.89
C GLU A 173 -27.37 1.34 7.61
N ASN A 174 -26.66 2.00 8.54
CA ASN A 174 -26.29 3.41 8.39
C ASN A 174 -24.79 3.65 8.67
N PRO A 175 -23.96 3.78 7.63
CA PRO A 175 -22.51 3.92 7.78
C PRO A 175 -22.09 5.28 8.35
N THR A 176 -22.87 6.34 8.10
CA THR A 176 -22.63 7.68 8.66
C THR A 176 -22.70 7.66 10.20
N GLU A 177 -23.76 7.06 10.75
CA GLU A 177 -23.91 6.88 12.21
C GLU A 177 -22.82 5.99 12.81
N PHE A 178 -22.41 4.93 12.10
CA PHE A 178 -21.29 4.09 12.53
C PHE A 178 -20.01 4.92 12.69
N ILE A 179 -19.66 5.72 11.67
CA ILE A 179 -18.46 6.57 11.70
C ILE A 179 -18.52 7.56 12.86
N LEU A 180 -19.65 8.26 13.03
CA LEU A 180 -19.83 9.24 14.11
C LEU A 180 -19.69 8.58 15.50
N ARG A 181 -20.27 7.39 15.68
CA ARG A 181 -20.17 6.62 16.93
C ARG A 181 -18.74 6.18 17.21
N SER A 182 -18.05 5.62 16.22
CA SER A 182 -16.68 5.14 16.34
C SER A 182 -15.70 6.29 16.59
N ALA A 183 -15.86 7.42 15.91
CA ALA A 183 -15.05 8.63 16.13
C ALA A 183 -15.24 9.18 17.56
N ARG A 184 -16.49 9.24 18.06
CA ARG A 184 -16.77 9.62 19.46
C ARG A 184 -16.13 8.66 20.45
N GLN A 185 -16.18 7.36 20.20
CA GLN A 185 -15.58 6.35 21.08
C GLN A 185 -14.05 6.49 21.13
N THR A 186 -13.40 6.69 19.98
CA THR A 186 -11.96 6.91 19.88
C THR A 186 -11.54 8.19 20.62
N ASN A 187 -12.26 9.30 20.42
CA ASN A 187 -12.01 10.53 21.18
C ASN A 187 -12.18 10.34 22.69
N SER A 188 -13.17 9.57 23.14
CA SER A 188 -13.35 9.29 24.57
C SER A 188 -12.22 8.45 25.17
N ARG A 189 -11.66 7.50 24.40
CA ARG A 189 -10.51 6.70 24.83
C ARG A 189 -9.24 7.55 24.90
N ASN A 190 -9.05 8.44 23.94
CA ASN A 190 -7.94 9.38 23.93
C ASN A 190 -8.01 10.35 25.12
N ALA A 191 -9.22 10.81 25.49
CA ALA A 191 -9.42 11.66 26.65
C ALA A 191 -9.24 10.94 28.01
N ALA A 192 -9.59 9.65 28.09
CA ALA A 192 -9.44 8.85 29.31
C ALA A 192 -7.99 8.36 29.56
N GLY A 193 -7.13 8.35 28.52
CA GLY A 193 -5.71 8.00 28.63
C GLY A 193 -4.86 9.03 29.39
N ASP A 194 -5.33 10.28 29.50
CA ASP A 194 -4.63 11.38 30.20
C ASP A 194 -5.22 11.71 31.59
N ALA A 195 -6.29 11.02 32.00
CA ALA A 195 -6.88 11.20 33.32
C ALA A 195 -6.19 10.30 34.35
N VAL A 196 -5.12 10.82 34.97
CA VAL A 196 -4.51 10.25 36.19
C VAL A 196 -5.61 9.93 37.22
N PRO A 197 -5.74 8.69 37.74
CA PRO A 197 -6.76 8.37 38.72
C PRO A 197 -6.39 9.02 40.06
N ARG A 198 -7.09 10.09 40.41
CA ARG A 198 -7.03 10.71 41.74
C ARG A 198 -7.72 9.77 42.74
N ALA A 199 -6.89 9.04 43.49
CA ALA A 199 -7.27 8.11 44.52
C ALA A 199 -8.26 8.73 45.52
N ALA A 200 -9.47 8.17 45.57
CA ALA A 200 -10.43 8.43 46.63
C ALA A 200 -9.99 7.67 47.89
N THR A 201 -9.55 8.43 48.88
CA THR A 201 -9.29 8.00 50.25
C THR A 201 -10.57 7.43 50.87
N ARG A 202 -10.57 6.14 51.21
CA ARG A 202 -11.48 5.59 52.22
C ARG A 202 -10.68 4.80 53.24
N ALA A 203 -10.54 5.41 54.42
CA ALA A 203 -9.91 4.85 55.61
C ALA A 203 -10.88 3.94 56.37
N ALA A 204 -10.43 2.75 56.78
CA ALA A 204 -10.85 2.04 57.99
C ALA A 204 -9.87 0.88 58.30
N PRO A 205 -9.80 0.36 59.55
CA PRO A 205 -8.51 0.13 60.19
C PRO A 205 -8.01 -1.33 60.26
N ARG A 206 -6.67 -1.35 60.34
CA ARG A 206 -5.67 -2.34 60.74
C ARG A 206 -6.03 -3.24 61.93
N ALA A 207 -5.82 -4.56 61.76
CA ALA A 207 -5.53 -5.50 62.85
C ALA A 207 -4.62 -6.66 62.37
N ALA A 208 -3.50 -6.81 63.09
CA ALA A 208 -2.67 -8.00 63.36
C ALA A 208 -2.10 -8.92 62.25
N ALA A 209 -0.78 -9.10 62.32
CA ALA A 209 0.09 -10.13 61.69
C ALA A 209 -0.22 -11.57 62.22
N PRO A 210 0.46 -12.71 61.83
CA PRO A 210 1.78 -12.85 61.17
C PRO A 210 2.02 -14.04 60.19
N THR A 211 3.18 -14.00 59.53
CA THR A 211 4.11 -15.08 59.08
C THR A 211 3.62 -16.46 58.59
N ALA A 212 3.98 -16.82 57.34
CA ALA A 212 4.52 -18.12 56.86
C ALA A 212 4.49 -18.11 55.31
N GLU A 213 5.63 -18.07 54.61
CA GLU A 213 6.32 -19.27 54.09
C GLU A 213 5.51 -20.03 53.03
N VAL A 214 5.67 -19.66 51.74
CA VAL A 214 5.86 -20.62 50.62
C VAL A 214 6.63 -19.90 49.50
N ALA A 215 7.95 -20.13 49.46
CA ALA A 215 8.74 -19.92 48.26
C ALA A 215 8.48 -21.10 47.31
N SER A 216 7.88 -20.83 46.14
CA SER A 216 7.83 -21.80 45.05
C SER A 216 8.19 -21.11 43.73
N ALA A 217 9.41 -21.42 43.30
CA ALA A 217 9.88 -21.60 41.94
C ALA A 217 9.15 -20.85 40.81
N ARG A 218 9.69 -19.67 40.46
CA ARG A 218 9.66 -19.19 39.07
C ARG A 218 11.10 -19.01 38.60
N ALA A 219 11.63 -20.05 37.97
CA ALA A 219 12.94 -20.06 37.36
C ALA A 219 13.06 -18.87 36.40
N ARG A 220 14.01 -17.98 36.69
CA ARG A 220 14.52 -16.99 35.76
C ARG A 220 15.31 -17.76 34.69
N ALA A 221 14.82 -17.78 33.45
CA ALA A 221 15.60 -18.22 32.32
C ALA A 221 16.69 -17.17 32.05
N GLU A 222 17.95 -17.57 32.21
CA GLU A 222 19.11 -16.74 31.85
C GLU A 222 19.20 -16.54 30.33
N PRO A 223 19.75 -15.41 29.85
CA PRO A 223 19.95 -15.19 28.43
C PRO A 223 21.02 -16.16 27.90
N VAL A 224 20.57 -17.19 27.17
CA VAL A 224 21.45 -18.13 26.46
C VAL A 224 22.44 -17.33 25.60
N THR A 225 23.74 -17.52 25.85
CA THR A 225 24.79 -16.82 25.12
C THR A 225 24.86 -17.32 23.67
N PRO A 226 25.31 -16.49 22.71
CA PRO A 226 25.34 -16.85 21.29
C PRO A 226 26.16 -18.11 20.99
N LEU A 227 27.20 -18.38 21.77
CA LEU A 227 28.04 -19.57 21.67
C LEU A 227 27.34 -20.81 22.21
N GLN A 228 26.51 -20.67 23.25
CA GLN A 228 25.71 -21.76 23.79
C GLN A 228 24.63 -22.21 22.80
N ALA A 229 23.91 -21.25 22.19
CA ALA A 229 22.89 -21.55 21.18
C ALA A 229 23.47 -22.21 19.91
N LEU A 230 24.70 -21.83 19.53
CA LEU A 230 25.43 -22.48 18.44
C LEU A 230 25.88 -23.91 18.80
N ASN A 231 26.38 -24.13 20.02
CA ASN A 231 26.74 -25.47 20.48
C ASN A 231 25.53 -26.39 20.60
N ASP A 232 24.42 -25.89 21.16
CA ASP A 232 23.17 -26.65 21.29
C ASP A 232 22.59 -27.04 19.91
N PHE A 233 22.75 -26.14 18.93
CA PHE A 233 22.36 -26.41 17.53
C PHE A 233 23.27 -27.45 16.85
N MET A 234 24.57 -27.41 17.11
CA MET A 234 25.52 -28.42 16.60
C MET A 234 25.30 -29.80 17.24
N ASP A 235 24.94 -29.83 18.52
CA ASP A 235 24.55 -31.05 19.23
C ASP A 235 23.24 -31.64 18.67
N PHE A 236 22.30 -30.78 18.28
CA PHE A 236 21.07 -31.20 17.61
C PHE A 236 21.33 -31.77 16.21
N LEU A 237 22.15 -31.11 15.39
CA LEU A 237 22.49 -31.58 14.03
C LEU A 237 23.31 -32.89 14.05
N SER A 238 24.12 -33.11 15.08
CA SER A 238 24.88 -34.36 15.23
C SER A 238 24.06 -35.53 15.78
N LYS A 239 22.93 -35.26 16.45
CA LYS A 239 22.05 -36.28 17.07
C LYS A 239 20.71 -36.51 16.35
N GLY A 240 20.37 -35.71 15.34
CA GLY A 240 19.10 -35.78 14.61
C GLY A 240 19.02 -36.90 13.55
N PRO A 241 17.79 -37.31 13.14
CA PRO A 241 17.58 -38.38 12.16
C PRO A 241 17.76 -37.85 10.74
N GLY A 242 19.00 -37.60 10.35
CA GLY A 242 19.37 -37.14 9.01
C GLY A 242 20.85 -37.39 8.79
N LYS A 243 21.17 -38.16 7.76
CA LYS A 243 22.51 -38.72 7.49
C LYS A 243 23.60 -37.64 7.53
N ASN A 244 24.62 -37.86 8.37
CA ASN A 244 25.99 -37.30 8.41
C ASN A 244 26.38 -36.31 7.27
N GLN A 245 25.77 -35.13 7.20
CA GLN A 245 26.29 -34.05 6.38
C GLN A 245 27.04 -33.10 7.31
N LYS A 246 28.37 -33.16 7.22
CA LYS A 246 29.29 -32.30 7.98
C LYS A 246 29.05 -30.85 7.54
N VAL A 247 28.13 -30.15 8.20
CA VAL A 247 27.94 -28.71 8.03
C VAL A 247 29.25 -28.04 8.41
N LYS A 248 29.93 -27.41 7.43
CA LYS A 248 31.16 -26.66 7.70
C LYS A 248 30.76 -25.34 8.35
N LEU A 249 31.08 -25.20 9.64
CA LEU A 249 30.77 -24.02 10.46
C LEU A 249 31.20 -22.71 9.77
N ALA A 250 32.31 -22.71 9.04
CA ALA A 250 32.82 -21.56 8.31
C ALA A 250 31.83 -21.01 7.25
N GLU A 251 31.01 -21.86 6.64
CA GLU A 251 30.08 -21.43 5.58
C GLU A 251 28.78 -20.84 6.13
N VAL A 252 28.43 -21.17 7.36
CA VAL A 252 27.18 -20.75 8.02
C VAL A 252 27.45 -19.62 9.03
N ALA A 253 28.65 -19.59 9.64
CA ALA A 253 29.05 -18.59 10.62
C ALA A 253 28.93 -17.17 10.07
N GLY A 254 29.44 -16.90 8.86
CA GLY A 254 29.33 -15.57 8.24
C GLY A 254 27.89 -15.14 7.97
N ALA A 255 27.02 -16.08 7.59
CA ALA A 255 25.61 -15.80 7.34
C ALA A 255 24.81 -15.60 8.65
N MET A 256 25.14 -16.33 9.71
CA MET A 256 24.49 -16.20 11.02
C MET A 256 24.99 -14.97 11.79
N GLU A 257 26.26 -14.61 11.64
CA GLU A 257 26.86 -13.41 12.22
C GLU A 257 26.24 -12.16 11.62
N ALA A 258 26.09 -12.11 10.28
CA ALA A 258 25.39 -11.03 9.58
C ALA A 258 23.92 -10.89 10.00
N LEU A 259 23.28 -11.97 10.45
CA LEU A 259 21.88 -12.00 10.84
C LEU A 259 21.63 -11.54 12.29
N GLY A 260 22.64 -11.67 13.15
CA GLY A 260 22.53 -11.41 14.58
C GLY A 260 21.86 -12.54 15.38
N THR A 261 22.21 -12.62 16.65
CA THR A 261 22.01 -13.79 17.53
C THR A 261 20.54 -14.15 17.78
N LYS A 262 19.69 -13.15 18.04
CA LYS A 262 18.25 -13.35 18.27
C LYS A 262 17.49 -13.79 17.02
N ARG A 263 17.90 -13.29 15.84
CA ARG A 263 17.26 -13.65 14.57
C ARG A 263 17.71 -15.02 14.12
N ALA A 264 18.98 -15.35 14.33
CA ALA A 264 19.53 -16.65 13.99
C ALA A 264 18.82 -17.75 14.80
N ALA A 265 18.66 -17.54 16.11
CA ALA A 265 17.91 -18.46 16.98
C ALA A 265 16.45 -18.65 16.53
N ARG A 266 15.77 -17.59 16.04
CA ARG A 266 14.40 -17.69 15.52
C ARG A 266 14.32 -18.54 14.25
N ILE A 267 15.23 -18.32 13.30
CA ILE A 267 15.27 -19.08 12.04
C ILE A 267 15.60 -20.56 12.32
N LEU A 268 16.50 -20.83 13.26
CA LEU A 268 16.81 -22.19 13.68
C LEU A 268 15.61 -22.87 14.37
N LYS A 269 14.87 -22.13 15.20
CA LYS A 269 13.65 -22.63 15.83
C LYS A 269 12.55 -22.92 14.80
N GLU A 270 12.36 -22.05 13.82
CA GLU A 270 11.41 -22.26 12.72
C GLU A 270 11.80 -23.48 11.86
N MET A 271 13.11 -23.67 11.63
CA MET A 271 13.64 -24.84 10.93
C MET A 271 13.37 -26.14 11.71
N GLN A 272 13.52 -26.10 13.04
CA GLN A 272 13.23 -27.23 13.94
C GLN A 272 11.73 -27.54 14.02
N GLU A 273 10.88 -26.51 14.17
CA GLU A 273 9.42 -26.64 14.28
C GLU A 273 8.79 -27.18 13.00
N LYS A 274 9.35 -26.85 11.83
CA LYS A 274 8.83 -27.34 10.55
C LYS A 274 9.21 -28.79 10.25
N GLY A 275 10.05 -29.43 11.05
CA GLY A 275 10.27 -30.89 11.01
C GLY A 275 10.72 -31.45 9.65
N LEU A 276 11.25 -30.60 8.77
CA LEU A 276 11.61 -31.00 7.41
C LEU A 276 13.07 -31.41 7.43
N GLY A 277 13.33 -32.68 7.11
CA GLY A 277 14.62 -33.15 6.65
C GLY A 277 15.01 -32.42 5.36
N LEU A 278 15.48 -31.19 5.51
CA LEU A 278 16.07 -30.42 4.44
C LEU A 278 17.39 -31.09 4.08
N ASP A 279 17.44 -31.69 2.91
CA ASP A 279 18.64 -32.30 2.32
C ASP A 279 19.84 -31.32 2.23
N ASP A 280 19.62 -30.01 2.45
CA ASP A 280 20.69 -29.03 2.63
C ASP A 280 20.32 -27.87 3.60
N PRO A 281 20.69 -27.95 4.89
CA PRO A 281 20.43 -26.89 5.87
C PRO A 281 21.26 -25.62 5.62
N VAL A 282 22.40 -25.72 4.93
CA VAL A 282 23.29 -24.57 4.67
C VAL A 282 22.66 -23.64 3.64
N SER A 283 22.08 -24.19 2.57
CA SER A 283 21.35 -23.42 1.57
C SER A 283 20.13 -22.72 2.16
N TYR A 284 19.41 -23.37 3.09
CA TYR A 284 18.28 -22.73 3.76
C TYR A 284 18.70 -21.55 4.61
N ILE A 285 19.76 -21.71 5.43
CA ILE A 285 20.26 -20.62 6.28
C ILE A 285 20.80 -19.48 5.43
N LYS A 286 21.53 -19.75 4.33
CA LYS A 286 21.99 -18.71 3.39
C LYS A 286 20.82 -17.99 2.72
N ALA A 287 19.79 -18.71 2.26
CA ALA A 287 18.59 -18.10 1.65
C ALA A 287 17.76 -17.30 2.66
N ALA A 288 17.65 -17.77 3.90
CA ALA A 288 16.99 -17.04 4.98
C ALA A 288 17.81 -15.79 5.37
N ALA A 289 19.14 -15.90 5.40
CA ALA A 289 20.02 -14.77 5.64
C ALA A 289 19.96 -13.72 4.54
N GLN A 290 19.89 -14.11 3.27
CA GLN A 290 19.70 -13.18 2.17
C GLN A 290 18.33 -12.48 2.21
N ARG A 291 17.26 -13.19 2.59
CA ARG A 291 15.92 -12.61 2.79
C ARG A 291 15.91 -11.54 3.88
N HIS A 292 16.72 -11.71 4.92
CA HIS A 292 16.80 -10.77 6.05
C HIS A 292 17.95 -9.75 5.96
N GLY A 293 18.91 -9.95 5.03
CA GLY A 293 20.06 -9.07 4.81
C GLY A 293 19.79 -7.91 3.83
N PHE A 294 18.81 -8.05 2.93
CA PHE A 294 18.48 -7.01 1.94
C PHE A 294 17.90 -5.72 2.57
N THR A 295 17.41 -5.78 3.82
CA THR A 295 16.92 -4.61 4.56
C THR A 295 18.01 -3.83 5.30
N ALA A 296 19.29 -4.24 5.20
CA ALA A 296 20.35 -3.74 6.10
C ALA A 296 21.39 -2.81 5.44
N VAL A 297 21.28 -2.46 4.15
CA VAL A 297 22.22 -1.52 3.52
C VAL A 297 21.48 -0.27 3.07
N LYS A 298 21.10 0.58 4.05
CA LYS A 298 21.16 2.05 4.04
C LYS A 298 20.21 2.61 5.11
N THR A 299 20.55 2.41 6.39
CA THR A 299 19.99 3.22 7.48
C THR A 299 21.02 3.26 8.61
N GLU A 300 22.04 4.10 8.44
CA GLU A 300 22.75 4.67 9.58
C GLU A 300 22.46 6.17 9.60
N ALA A 301 22.00 6.63 10.76
CA ALA A 301 21.74 8.01 11.18
C ALA A 301 20.55 8.75 10.54
N ALA A 302 19.33 8.31 10.84
CA ALA A 302 18.16 9.20 11.02
C ALA A 302 17.14 8.51 11.94
N GLU A 303 16.37 9.32 12.66
CA GLU A 303 15.37 9.01 13.69
C GLU A 303 14.30 7.97 13.28
N PRO A 304 13.54 7.37 14.24
CA PRO A 304 12.66 6.25 13.95
C PRO A 304 11.40 6.68 13.17
N GLU A 305 11.49 6.67 11.85
CA GLU A 305 10.36 6.78 10.93
C GLU A 305 9.50 5.49 11.01
N THR A 306 8.19 5.66 11.09
CA THR A 306 7.18 4.60 11.17
C THR A 306 7.22 3.67 9.95
N PRO A 307 7.02 2.34 10.11
CA PRO A 307 7.21 1.33 9.07
C PRO A 307 6.04 1.22 8.07
N GLU A 308 5.42 2.33 7.69
CA GLU A 308 4.23 2.33 6.82
C GLU A 308 4.57 2.98 5.47
N ASP A 309 4.04 2.40 4.40
CA ASP A 309 4.27 2.72 2.97
C ASP A 309 5.51 2.10 2.30
N VAL A 310 5.73 0.79 2.50
CA VAL A 310 6.41 0.03 1.44
C VAL A 310 5.44 -0.05 0.25
N ASP A 311 5.68 0.78 -0.77
CA ASP A 311 4.91 0.86 -2.01
C ASP A 311 4.41 -0.53 -2.45
N ASP A 312 3.08 -0.73 -2.36
CA ASP A 312 2.40 -1.99 -2.67
C ASP A 312 2.71 -2.45 -4.10
N VAL A 313 2.88 -1.50 -5.02
CA VAL A 313 3.28 -1.79 -6.40
C VAL A 313 4.69 -2.37 -6.43
N SER A 314 5.64 -1.76 -5.73
CA SER A 314 7.00 -2.28 -5.57
C SER A 314 7.02 -3.66 -4.91
N ARG A 315 6.15 -3.92 -3.94
CA ARG A 315 6.02 -5.23 -3.28
C ARG A 315 5.50 -6.30 -4.24
N LEU A 316 4.43 -6.02 -4.97
CA LEU A 316 3.85 -6.93 -5.97
C LEU A 316 4.81 -7.17 -7.13
N THR A 317 5.50 -6.13 -7.59
CA THR A 317 6.53 -6.20 -8.64
C THR A 317 7.68 -7.10 -8.20
N SER A 318 8.20 -6.90 -6.99
CA SER A 318 9.27 -7.72 -6.42
C SER A 318 8.85 -9.18 -6.31
N ARG A 319 7.60 -9.44 -5.91
CA ARG A 319 7.06 -10.79 -5.84
C ARG A 319 6.98 -11.47 -7.21
N CYS A 320 6.51 -10.76 -8.24
CA CYS A 320 6.47 -11.29 -9.61
C CYS A 320 7.86 -11.56 -10.17
N LYS A 321 8.84 -10.67 -9.92
CA LYS A 321 10.25 -10.89 -10.28
C LYS A 321 10.81 -12.14 -9.61
N TRP A 322 10.50 -12.35 -8.33
CA TRP A 322 10.90 -13.54 -7.60
C TRP A 322 10.28 -14.82 -8.20
N LEU A 323 8.99 -14.81 -8.52
CA LEU A 323 8.33 -15.97 -9.15
C LEU A 323 8.96 -16.32 -10.50
N ASN A 324 9.29 -15.31 -11.32
CA ASN A 324 9.99 -15.50 -12.58
C ASN A 324 11.38 -16.12 -12.45
N GLN A 325 12.02 -15.99 -11.28
CA GLN A 325 13.36 -16.51 -11.02
C GLN A 325 13.34 -17.87 -10.31
N PHE A 326 12.39 -18.09 -9.40
CA PHE A 326 12.47 -19.19 -8.43
C PHE A 326 11.26 -20.12 -8.40
N ALA A 327 10.14 -19.77 -9.02
CA ALA A 327 8.92 -20.59 -8.94
C ALA A 327 8.83 -21.70 -9.99
N GLY A 328 9.85 -21.86 -10.84
CA GLY A 328 9.87 -22.91 -11.86
C GLY A 328 8.70 -22.83 -12.85
N LEU A 329 8.25 -21.61 -13.17
CA LEU A 329 7.13 -21.39 -14.09
C LEU A 329 7.49 -21.84 -15.51
N ALA A 330 6.49 -22.34 -16.25
CA ALA A 330 6.67 -22.75 -17.64
C ALA A 330 7.11 -21.59 -18.56
N GLN A 331 6.65 -20.37 -18.25
CA GLN A 331 7.03 -19.12 -18.92
C GLN A 331 7.21 -18.00 -17.88
N LYS A 332 7.91 -16.92 -18.26
CA LYS A 332 8.00 -15.72 -17.42
C LYS A 332 6.68 -14.93 -17.45
N ILE A 333 6.29 -14.41 -16.30
CA ILE A 333 5.18 -13.47 -16.11
C ILE A 333 5.57 -12.12 -16.73
N SER A 334 4.71 -11.58 -17.59
CA SER A 334 4.79 -10.20 -18.09
C SER A 334 4.28 -9.23 -17.02
N ILE A 335 5.19 -8.68 -16.22
CA ILE A 335 4.85 -7.89 -15.02
C ILE A 335 4.00 -6.67 -15.39
N ASP A 336 4.35 -5.95 -16.44
CA ASP A 336 3.66 -4.71 -16.85
C ASP A 336 2.18 -4.94 -17.20
N GLU A 337 1.82 -6.14 -17.66
CA GLU A 337 0.46 -6.50 -18.04
C GLU A 337 -0.42 -6.91 -16.85
N VAL A 338 0.19 -7.43 -15.77
CA VAL A 338 -0.54 -7.96 -14.62
C VAL A 338 -0.50 -7.04 -13.41
N ILE A 339 0.51 -6.18 -13.30
CA ILE A 339 0.75 -5.39 -12.09
C ILE A 339 -0.39 -4.43 -11.78
N GLY A 340 -0.94 -3.75 -12.80
CA GLY A 340 -2.08 -2.86 -12.63
C GLY A 340 -3.32 -3.61 -12.16
N ALA A 341 -3.59 -4.78 -12.76
CA ALA A 341 -4.74 -5.61 -12.42
C ALA A 341 -4.63 -6.18 -10.99
N LEU A 342 -3.43 -6.63 -10.59
CA LEU A 342 -3.14 -7.08 -9.23
C LEU A 342 -3.22 -5.91 -8.22
N TYR A 343 -2.77 -4.72 -8.58
CA TYR A 343 -2.87 -3.58 -7.69
C TYR A 343 -4.33 -3.20 -7.40
N CYS A 344 -5.18 -3.18 -8.43
CA CYS A 344 -6.61 -2.89 -8.28
C CYS A 344 -7.35 -3.90 -7.37
N LEU A 345 -6.86 -5.13 -7.29
CA LEU A 345 -7.40 -6.18 -6.42
C LEU A 345 -6.97 -6.02 -4.95
N GLY A 346 -5.97 -5.17 -4.68
CA GLY A 346 -5.34 -5.04 -3.35
C GLY A 346 -4.31 -6.14 -3.07
N VAL A 347 -3.34 -5.82 -2.20
CA VAL A 347 -2.20 -6.71 -1.91
C VAL A 347 -2.62 -8.09 -1.35
N PRO A 348 -3.59 -8.20 -0.41
CA PRO A 348 -3.94 -9.50 0.17
C PRO A 348 -4.46 -10.50 -0.88
N GLN A 349 -5.42 -10.07 -1.71
CA GLN A 349 -6.02 -10.91 -2.75
C GLN A 349 -5.01 -11.23 -3.85
N SER A 350 -4.22 -10.24 -4.27
CA SER A 350 -3.14 -10.45 -5.24
C SER A 350 -2.07 -11.42 -4.77
N MET A 351 -1.69 -11.36 -3.49
CA MET A 351 -0.75 -12.33 -2.91
C MET A 351 -1.34 -13.74 -2.86
N SER A 352 -2.66 -13.88 -2.67
CA SER A 352 -3.36 -15.17 -2.74
C SER A 352 -3.30 -15.77 -4.14
N ILE A 353 -3.62 -14.98 -5.18
CA ILE A 353 -3.52 -15.40 -6.59
C ILE A 353 -2.09 -15.83 -6.94
N LEU A 354 -1.10 -15.00 -6.57
CA LEU A 354 0.32 -15.29 -6.81
C LEU A 354 0.82 -16.54 -6.05
N ARG A 355 0.24 -16.83 -4.87
CA ARG A 355 0.52 -18.07 -4.14
C ARG A 355 -0.08 -19.28 -4.85
N GLY A 356 -1.33 -19.20 -5.29
CA GLY A 356 -1.96 -20.27 -6.08
C GLY A 356 -1.21 -20.55 -7.39
N LEU A 357 -0.68 -19.50 -8.04
CA LEU A 357 0.21 -19.68 -9.19
C LEU A 357 1.50 -20.41 -8.81
N GLN A 358 2.13 -20.05 -7.68
CA GLN A 358 3.35 -20.71 -7.21
C GLN A 358 3.11 -22.20 -6.92
N GLU A 359 1.99 -22.54 -6.30
CA GLU A 359 1.64 -23.93 -5.96
C GLU A 359 1.45 -24.80 -7.21
N ARG A 360 0.88 -24.23 -8.28
CA ARG A 360 0.73 -24.92 -9.57
C ARG A 360 2.02 -24.91 -10.40
N GLY A 361 2.86 -23.89 -10.23
CA GLY A 361 4.22 -23.81 -10.77
C GLY A 361 4.31 -24.12 -12.27
N ALA A 362 5.06 -25.17 -12.60
CA ALA A 362 5.29 -25.63 -13.98
C ALA A 362 4.02 -26.19 -14.67
N SER A 363 2.97 -26.54 -13.92
CA SER A 363 1.71 -27.05 -14.48
C SER A 363 0.90 -25.97 -15.21
N VAL A 364 1.18 -24.69 -14.96
CA VAL A 364 0.51 -23.57 -15.64
C VAL A 364 1.27 -23.20 -16.90
N PRO A 365 0.72 -23.46 -18.11
CA PRO A 365 1.44 -23.21 -19.37
C PRO A 365 1.72 -21.73 -19.60
N ASP A 366 0.75 -20.87 -19.27
CA ASP A 366 0.85 -19.41 -19.39
C ASP A 366 0.46 -18.75 -18.04
N PRO A 367 1.46 -18.38 -17.23
CA PRO A 367 1.22 -17.77 -15.92
C PRO A 367 0.65 -16.36 -16.02
N THR A 368 0.94 -15.61 -17.09
CA THR A 368 0.40 -14.25 -17.31
C THR A 368 -1.12 -14.34 -17.54
N ARG A 369 -1.54 -15.26 -18.41
CA ARG A 369 -2.96 -15.52 -18.67
C ARG A 369 -3.69 -16.06 -17.45
N TYR A 370 -3.06 -16.95 -16.68
CA TYR A 370 -3.60 -17.45 -15.43
C TYR A 370 -3.91 -16.31 -14.44
N ILE A 371 -2.95 -15.39 -14.24
CA ILE A 371 -3.15 -14.24 -13.34
C ILE A 371 -4.31 -13.38 -13.83
N LYS A 372 -4.38 -13.05 -15.13
CA LYS A 372 -5.49 -12.25 -15.69
C LYS A 372 -6.85 -12.90 -15.48
N GLN A 373 -6.96 -14.22 -15.71
CA GLN A 373 -8.20 -14.95 -15.46
C GLN A 373 -8.56 -15.01 -13.98
N ALA A 374 -7.59 -15.24 -13.10
CA ALA A 374 -7.81 -15.24 -11.66
C ALA A 374 -8.28 -13.88 -11.14
N VAL A 375 -7.69 -12.79 -11.62
CA VAL A 375 -8.12 -11.43 -11.32
C VAL A 375 -9.53 -11.18 -11.87
N GLN A 376 -9.83 -11.60 -13.10
CA GLN A 376 -11.17 -11.46 -13.67
C GLN A 376 -12.23 -12.23 -12.86
N ARG A 377 -11.92 -13.45 -12.40
CA ARG A 377 -12.81 -14.23 -11.52
C ARG A 377 -13.01 -13.55 -10.17
N ALA A 378 -11.94 -13.07 -9.55
CA ALA A 378 -12.02 -12.35 -8.28
C ALA A 378 -12.90 -11.09 -8.39
N ASN A 379 -12.76 -10.34 -9.50
CA ASN A 379 -13.62 -9.20 -9.80
C ASN A 379 -15.07 -9.59 -10.08
N SER A 380 -15.31 -10.77 -10.68
CA SER A 380 -16.67 -11.24 -10.99
C SER A 380 -17.37 -11.81 -9.74
N SER A 381 -16.65 -12.47 -8.84
CA SER A 381 -17.18 -12.94 -7.55
C SER A 381 -17.62 -11.77 -6.66
N LEU A 382 -16.90 -10.63 -6.72
CA LEU A 382 -17.29 -9.39 -6.04
C LEU A 382 -18.59 -8.81 -6.60
N ALA A 383 -18.87 -8.99 -7.90
CA ALA A 383 -20.10 -8.53 -8.54
C ALA A 383 -21.31 -9.47 -8.31
N ALA A 384 -21.07 -10.75 -8.03
CA ALA A 384 -22.11 -11.76 -7.84
C ALA A 384 -22.48 -12.01 -6.36
N GLY A 385 -21.73 -11.48 -5.40
CA GLY A 385 -22.01 -11.69 -3.97
C GLY A 385 -21.87 -13.15 -3.52
N GLU A 386 -21.15 -13.98 -4.28
CA GLU A 386 -20.91 -15.39 -3.94
C GLU A 386 -19.51 -15.59 -3.37
N ASP A 387 -19.50 -16.15 -2.16
CA ASP A 387 -18.33 -16.48 -1.35
C ASP A 387 -17.39 -17.45 -2.09
N PRO A 388 -16.16 -17.02 -2.45
CA PRO A 388 -15.23 -17.83 -3.22
C PRO A 388 -14.55 -18.96 -2.42
N SER A 389 -14.93 -19.17 -1.16
CA SER A 389 -14.36 -20.21 -0.29
C SER A 389 -14.69 -21.66 -0.72
N ASN A 390 -15.65 -21.90 -1.63
CA ASN A 390 -16.21 -23.25 -1.80
C ASN A 390 -15.89 -23.97 -3.13
N HIS A 391 -15.19 -23.37 -4.10
CA HIS A 391 -15.18 -23.91 -5.48
C HIS A 391 -13.93 -24.65 -5.95
N VAL A 392 -12.98 -25.02 -5.08
CA VAL A 392 -11.70 -25.63 -5.53
C VAL A 392 -11.61 -27.15 -5.35
N LYS A 393 -12.71 -27.85 -5.00
CA LYS A 393 -12.64 -29.29 -4.69
C LYS A 393 -13.33 -30.26 -5.67
N GLU A 394 -13.93 -29.80 -6.77
CA GLU A 394 -14.85 -30.66 -7.55
C GLU A 394 -14.49 -30.89 -9.03
N GLU A 395 -13.26 -30.60 -9.45
CA GLU A 395 -12.82 -30.87 -10.85
C GLU A 395 -11.71 -31.91 -10.98
N ALA A 396 -11.38 -32.68 -9.93
CA ALA A 396 -10.30 -33.67 -9.96
C ALA A 396 -10.76 -35.15 -10.03
N GLU A 397 -12.06 -35.46 -10.05
CA GLU A 397 -12.56 -36.85 -9.96
C GLU A 397 -13.38 -37.34 -11.17
N ALA A 398 -13.33 -36.67 -12.32
CA ALA A 398 -14.16 -37.04 -13.49
C ALA A 398 -13.46 -37.82 -14.62
N GLU A 399 -12.16 -38.16 -14.53
CA GLU A 399 -11.45 -38.88 -15.61
C GLU A 399 -10.85 -40.24 -15.21
N GLU A 400 -11.41 -40.94 -14.21
CA GLU A 400 -11.02 -42.32 -13.89
C GLU A 400 -12.26 -43.23 -13.71
N ALA A 401 -13.12 -43.30 -14.73
CA ALA A 401 -14.17 -44.31 -14.82
C ALA A 401 -14.45 -44.64 -16.29
N GLY A 402 -13.58 -45.46 -16.89
CA GLY A 402 -13.72 -45.83 -18.30
C GLY A 402 -12.84 -47.00 -18.74
N HIS A 403 -12.65 -48.01 -17.89
CA HIS A 403 -12.05 -49.27 -18.33
C HIS A 403 -12.48 -50.46 -17.46
N GLU A 404 -13.52 -51.17 -17.88
CA GLU A 404 -13.81 -52.58 -17.58
C GLU A 404 -14.91 -53.03 -18.57
N GLU A 405 -14.52 -53.69 -19.66
CA GLU A 405 -14.69 -55.13 -19.88
C GLU A 405 -16.15 -55.57 -20.01
N ASP A 406 -16.55 -55.92 -21.24
CA ASP A 406 -17.67 -56.84 -21.47
C ASP A 406 -17.18 -57.98 -22.40
N PRO A 407 -16.72 -59.11 -21.83
CA PRO A 407 -16.45 -60.32 -22.58
C PRO A 407 -17.75 -61.14 -22.64
N TRP A 408 -18.07 -61.63 -23.85
CA TRP A 408 -19.17 -62.57 -24.17
C TRP A 408 -20.55 -61.96 -24.44
N ALA A 409 -20.80 -61.65 -25.71
CA ALA A 409 -22.14 -61.79 -26.30
C ALA A 409 -22.01 -62.54 -27.64
N GLU A 410 -22.78 -63.63 -27.73
CA GLU A 410 -22.78 -64.70 -28.74
C GLU A 410 -23.11 -64.25 -30.17
#